data_AF-A0A848TSV6-F1
#
_entry.id   AF-A0A848TSV6-F1
#
_cell.length_a   1.000
_cell.length_b   1.000
_cell.length_c   1.000
_cell.angle_alpha   90.00
_cell.angle_beta   90.00
_cell.angle_gamma   90.00
#
_symmetry.space_group_name_H-M   'P 1'
#
loop_
_entity.id
_entity.type
_entity.pdbx_description
1 polymer ?
#
loop_
_entity_poly.entity_id
_entity_poly.type
_entity_poly.pdbx_seq_one_letter_code
_entity_poly.pdbx_strand_id
1 'polypeptide(L)' 'TKEEFYYRSIFEAHFPSDAAAMSVPQEASVACSTKIALEWDEAFKNMNDPSGRAVAKVHEDAYVK' A
#
# COMPACT_ATOMS: atom_id res chain seq x y z
N THR A 1 3.64 -4.05 2.92
CA THR A 1 4.98 -3.71 2.36
C THR A 1 5.78 -2.82 3.32
N LYS A 2 7.03 -2.43 3.01
CA LYS A 2 7.81 -1.49 3.85
C LYS A 2 7.06 -0.19 4.10
N GLU A 3 6.38 0.31 3.07
CA GLU A 3 5.60 1.53 3.14
C GLU A 3 4.31 1.37 3.95
N GLU A 4 3.56 0.28 3.76
CA GLU A 4 2.39 -0.04 4.60
C GLU A 4 2.79 -0.17 6.07
N PHE A 5 3.93 -0.78 6.37
CA PHE A 5 4.47 -0.86 7.73
C PHE A 5 4.74 0.53 8.29
N TYR A 6 5.37 1.41 7.52
CA TYR A 6 5.62 2.79 7.92
C TYR A 6 4.33 3.56 8.23
N TYR A 7 3.31 3.43 7.38
CA TYR A 7 1.97 4.00 7.64
C TYR A 7 1.34 3.44 8.90
N ARG A 8 1.49 2.13 9.14
CA ARG A 8 0.96 1.50 10.36
C ARG A 8 1.66 1.99 11.61
N SER A 9 2.98 2.20 11.58
CA SER A 9 3.73 2.77 12.71
C SER A 9 3.28 4.20 13.03
N ILE A 10 3.01 5.02 12.01
CA ILE A 10 2.44 6.37 12.21
C ILE A 10 1.04 6.28 12.81
N PHE A 11 0.17 5.43 12.26
CA PHE A 11 -1.18 5.23 12.76
C PHE A 11 -1.18 4.80 14.23
N GLU A 12 -0.36 3.81 14.57
CA GLU A 12 -0.25 3.27 15.93
C GLU A 12 0.26 4.31 16.94
N ALA A 13 1.15 5.21 16.53
CA ALA A 13 1.61 6.32 17.37
C ALA A 13 0.48 7.30 17.73
N HIS A 14 -0.54 7.45 16.88
CA HIS A 14 -1.71 8.29 17.12
C HIS A 14 -2.89 7.54 17.74
N PHE A 15 -3.04 6.25 17.42
CA PHE A 15 -4.17 5.41 17.78
C PHE A 15 -3.67 4.04 18.29
N PRO A 16 -3.18 3.95 19.54
CA PRO A 16 -2.47 2.77 20.04
C PRO A 16 -3.39 1.60 20.47
N SER A 17 -4.69 1.66 20.17
CA SER A 17 -5.64 0.63 20.63
C SER A 17 -5.91 -0.42 19.56
N ASP A 18 -6.07 -1.68 20.00
CA ASP A 18 -6.46 -2.78 19.13
C ASP A 18 -7.81 -2.52 18.42
N ALA A 19 -8.73 -1.84 19.10
CA ALA A 19 -10.01 -1.44 18.52
C ALA A 19 -9.84 -0.50 17.32
N ALA A 20 -8.94 0.49 17.42
CA ALA A 20 -8.64 1.39 16.31
C ALA A 20 -7.89 0.67 15.19
N ALA A 21 -6.98 -0.24 15.54
CA ALA A 21 -6.28 -1.09 14.60
C ALA A 21 -7.24 -1.97 13.77
N MET A 22 -8.33 -2.46 14.37
CA MET A 22 -9.36 -3.27 13.71
C MET A 22 -10.39 -2.46 12.92
N SER A 23 -10.51 -1.14 13.14
CA SER A 23 -11.44 -0.30 12.36
C SER A 23 -10.92 0.10 10.98
N VAL A 24 -9.63 -0.15 10.70
CA VAL A 24 -9.01 0.15 9.41
C VAL A 24 -8.95 -1.13 8.58
N PRO A 25 -9.76 -1.26 7.51
CA PRO A 25 -9.72 -2.45 6.65
C PRO A 25 -8.38 -2.53 5.92
N GLN A 26 -7.82 -3.74 5.83
CA GLN A 26 -6.59 -4.01 5.10
C GLN A 26 -6.93 -4.69 3.78
N GLU A 27 -6.67 -3.99 2.67
CA GLU A 27 -6.88 -4.51 1.32
C GLU A 27 -5.67 -4.20 0.43
N ALA A 28 -5.38 -5.09 -0.51
CA ALA A 28 -4.35 -4.83 -1.52
C ALA A 28 -4.84 -3.73 -2.47
N SER A 29 -3.99 -2.73 -2.69
CA SER A 29 -4.28 -1.58 -3.53
C SER A 29 -2.99 -0.98 -4.09
N VAL A 30 -3.13 -0.26 -5.20
CA VAL A 30 -2.11 0.66 -5.71
C VAL A 30 -2.70 2.06 -5.81
N ALA A 31 -2.11 3.03 -5.12
CA ALA A 31 -2.57 4.42 -5.14
C ALA A 31 -4.08 4.55 -4.85
N CYS A 32 -4.82 5.32 -5.66
CA CYS A 32 -6.27 5.54 -5.49
C CYS A 32 -7.14 4.39 -6.05
N SER A 33 -6.55 3.23 -6.34
CA SER A 33 -7.27 2.12 -6.96
C SER A 33 -7.86 1.15 -5.95
N THR A 34 -8.92 0.44 -6.36
CA THR A 34 -9.48 -0.66 -5.59
C THR A 34 -8.78 -1.96 -5.94
N LYS A 35 -8.95 -3.01 -5.12
CA LYS A 35 -8.45 -4.36 -5.42
C LYS A 35 -8.85 -4.85 -6.82
N ILE A 36 -10.01 -4.42 -7.33
CA ILE A 36 -10.51 -4.73 -8.69
C ILE A 36 -9.55 -4.24 -9.77
N ALA A 37 -8.90 -3.08 -9.58
CA ALA A 37 -7.96 -2.56 -10.57
C ALA A 37 -6.69 -3.44 -10.70
N LEU A 38 -6.30 -4.15 -9.64
CA LEU A 38 -5.19 -5.11 -9.68
C LEU A 38 -5.53 -6.35 -10.51
N GLU A 39 -6.81 -6.60 -10.76
CA GLU A 39 -7.29 -7.73 -11.58
C GLU A 39 -7.37 -7.39 -13.07
N TRP A 40 -7.32 -6.11 -13.44
CA TRP A 40 -7.44 -5.65 -14.82
C TRP A 40 -6.14 -5.79 -15.64
N ASP A 41 -4.99 -5.83 -14.97
CA ASP A 41 -3.68 -5.96 -15.60
C ASP A 41 -2.79 -6.91 -14.78
N GLU A 42 -2.24 -7.93 -15.44
CA GLU A 42 -1.31 -8.87 -14.80
C GLU A 42 -0.07 -8.18 -14.21
N ALA A 43 0.36 -7.06 -14.80
CA ALA A 43 1.46 -6.26 -14.28
C ALA A 43 1.14 -5.70 -12.88
N PHE A 44 -0.11 -5.33 -12.60
CA PHE A 44 -0.54 -4.79 -11.31
C PHE A 44 -0.82 -5.86 -10.25
N LYS A 45 -1.16 -7.09 -10.67
CA LYS A 45 -1.46 -8.19 -9.75
C LYS A 45 -0.37 -8.48 -8.73
N ASN A 46 0.89 -8.24 -9.10
CA ASN A 46 2.06 -8.45 -8.24
C ASN A 46 2.65 -7.15 -7.67
N MET A 47 1.94 -6.03 -7.84
CA MET A 47 2.40 -4.69 -7.48
C MET A 47 1.59 -4.19 -6.29
N ASN A 48 2.00 -4.58 -5.08
CA ASN A 48 1.32 -4.15 -3.85
C ASN A 48 2.02 -2.91 -3.27
N ASP A 49 1.91 -1.78 -3.96
CA ASP A 49 2.44 -0.49 -3.50
C ASP A 49 1.27 0.45 -3.19
N PRO A 50 0.87 0.61 -1.91
CA PRO A 50 -0.33 1.36 -1.56
C PRO A 50 -0.28 2.83 -1.97
N SER A 51 0.91 3.43 -2.15
CA SER A 51 1.01 4.80 -2.65
C SER A 51 1.21 4.89 -4.16
N GLY A 52 1.73 3.82 -4.77
CA GLY A 52 2.19 3.78 -6.16
C GLY A 52 3.48 4.55 -6.42
N ARG A 53 4.07 5.23 -5.42
CA ARG A 53 5.24 6.11 -5.62
C ARG A 53 6.52 5.33 -5.93
N ALA A 54 6.59 4.06 -5.57
CA ALA A 54 7.78 3.23 -5.73
C ALA A 54 7.68 2.24 -6.89
N VAL A 55 6.73 2.45 -7.82
CA VAL A 55 6.57 1.61 -9.00
C VAL A 55 7.77 1.75 -9.95
N ALA A 56 8.55 0.67 -10.05
CA ALA A 56 9.70 0.59 -10.93
C ALA A 56 9.31 0.80 -12.39
N LYS A 57 10.19 1.47 -13.16
CA LYS A 57 10.01 1.84 -14.58
C LYS A 57 8.96 2.92 -14.86
N VAL A 58 8.24 3.41 -13.84
CA VAL A 58 7.33 4.57 -13.96
C VAL A 58 7.95 5.80 -13.30
N HIS A 59 8.55 5.64 -12.12
CA HIS A 59 9.15 6.73 -11.36
C HIS A 59 10.67 6.64 -11.30
N GLU A 60 11.35 7.80 -11.34
CA GLU A 60 12.83 7.88 -11.22
C GLU A 60 13.32 7.45 -9.84
N ASP A 61 12.58 7.80 -8.78
CA ASP A 61 12.89 7.46 -7.39
C ASP A 61 12.36 6.08 -6.96
N ALA A 62 11.95 5.24 -7.91
CA ALA A 62 11.44 3.91 -7.59
C ALA A 62 12.52 3.04 -6.94
N TYR A 63 12.11 2.17 -6.01
CA TYR A 63 13.02 1.20 -5.44
C TYR A 63 13.48 0.23 -6.55
N VAL A 64 14.79 0.25 -6.85
CA VAL A 64 15.41 -0.78 -7.68
C VAL A 64 15.32 -2.09 -6.88
N LYS A 65 14.57 -3.05 -7.42
CA LYS A 65 14.48 -4.42 -6.87
C LYS A 65 15.61 -5.28 -7.40
#